data_AF-A0A7D8YTQ6-F1
#
_entry.id   AF-A0A7D8YTQ6-F1
#
_cell.length_a   1.000
_cell.length_b   1.000
_cell.length_c   1.000
_cell.angle_alpha   90.00
_cell.angle_beta   90.00
_cell.angle_gamma   90.00
#
_symmetry.space_group_name_H-M   'P 1'
#
loop_
_entity.id
_entity.type
_entity.pdbx_description
1 polymer ?
#
loop_
_entity_poly.entity_id
_entity_poly.type
_entity_poly.pdbx_seq_one_letter_code
_entity_poly.pdbx_strand_id
1 'polypeptide(L)'
;MPSTPAGPVPERVLSPSRTPNNAAADARRAARREQLRDFYGLKRDGATSPGPASAPSTPGGNTAGSGNGARRKPRRGGDALDLTSPHFSPSEYYEDLIAKASLAELMGSTSVLAADVGRLHSSRHTLVYNHHHQLFSAGDTIAQLNTRTPQLLSIVTSLQERFSDISQLADSVALADKAPVGDGDRARAVAAQGLERVRLMVLAGEDADAVKAAWERVEAELKGFGDVEGLDGILAEGREVVSVAAAK
;
A
#
# COMPACT_ATOMS: atom_id res chain seq x y z
N MET A 1 -43.51 -2.82 -7.49
CA MET A 1 -43.22 -3.68 -8.66
C MET A 1 -43.13 -2.77 -9.89
N PRO A 2 -42.19 -2.99 -10.81
CA PRO A 2 -40.99 -2.15 -10.97
C PRO A 2 -40.88 -1.43 -12.32
N SER A 3 -40.03 -0.41 -12.42
CA SER A 3 -39.43 0.03 -13.69
C SER A 3 -38.17 0.88 -13.42
N THR A 4 -37.03 0.36 -13.84
CA THR A 4 -35.69 0.94 -13.74
C THR A 4 -35.36 1.72 -15.02
N PRO A 5 -34.69 2.88 -14.98
CA PRO A 5 -33.92 3.35 -16.13
C PRO A 5 -32.41 3.12 -15.93
N ALA A 6 -31.82 2.56 -16.97
CA ALA A 6 -30.42 2.20 -17.11
C ALA A 6 -29.49 3.42 -17.11
N GLY A 7 -28.44 3.38 -16.29
CA GLY A 7 -27.25 4.23 -16.41
C GLY A 7 -26.11 3.47 -17.09
N PRO A 8 -25.22 4.15 -17.84
CA PRO A 8 -24.24 3.51 -18.70
C PRO A 8 -23.06 2.95 -17.89
N VAL A 9 -22.68 1.71 -18.22
CA VAL A 9 -21.43 1.05 -17.80
C VAL A 9 -20.26 1.58 -18.63
N PRO A 10 -19.15 2.05 -18.03
CA PRO A 10 -17.91 2.16 -18.76
C PRO A 10 -17.15 0.82 -18.75
N GLU A 11 -16.97 0.24 -19.93
CA GLU A 11 -16.03 -0.83 -20.18
C GLU A 11 -14.57 -0.34 -20.01
N ARG A 12 -13.88 -1.19 -19.27
CA ARG A 12 -12.46 -1.52 -19.23
C ARG A 12 -11.52 -1.06 -20.39
N VAL A 13 -10.33 -0.65 -19.91
CA VAL A 13 -8.96 -0.72 -20.51
C VAL A 13 -8.54 0.43 -21.44
N LEU A 14 -7.54 1.20 -21.00
CA LEU A 14 -6.34 1.57 -21.76
C LEU A 14 -5.26 2.20 -20.86
N SER A 15 -4.15 1.46 -20.71
CA SER A 15 -2.75 1.91 -20.54
C SER A 15 -2.37 2.84 -19.38
N PRO A 16 -1.53 2.40 -18.41
CA PRO A 16 -0.84 3.34 -17.53
C PRO A 16 0.21 4.12 -18.33
N SER A 17 0.01 5.43 -18.46
CA SER A 17 1.01 6.35 -19.00
C SER A 17 2.32 6.19 -18.23
N ARG A 18 3.37 5.82 -18.97
CA ARG A 18 4.71 5.52 -18.48
C ARG A 18 5.41 6.82 -18.09
N THR A 19 5.25 7.25 -16.85
CA THR A 19 6.07 8.34 -16.29
C THR A 19 7.50 7.85 -16.05
N PRO A 20 8.54 8.64 -16.37
CA PRO A 20 9.94 8.22 -16.31
C PRO A 20 10.43 7.91 -14.88
N ASN A 21 9.69 8.32 -13.85
CA ASN A 21 10.01 8.08 -12.45
C ASN A 21 9.77 6.62 -12.00
N ASN A 22 9.01 5.84 -12.79
CA ASN A 22 8.77 4.43 -12.50
C ASN A 22 9.90 3.51 -12.99
N ALA A 23 10.80 3.98 -13.88
CA ALA A 23 11.86 3.12 -14.41
C ALA A 23 12.81 2.60 -13.32
N ALA A 24 13.17 3.44 -12.34
CA ALA A 24 13.99 3.04 -11.20
C ALA A 24 13.24 2.12 -10.22
N ALA A 25 11.94 2.38 -9.99
CA ALA A 25 11.08 1.54 -9.15
C ALA A 25 10.83 0.17 -9.79
N ASP A 26 10.69 0.12 -11.12
CA ASP A 26 10.48 -1.09 -11.89
C ASP A 26 11.76 -1.91 -12.02
N ALA A 27 12.92 -1.25 -12.13
CA ALA A 27 14.24 -1.91 -12.03
C ALA A 27 14.44 -2.57 -10.65
N ARG A 28 14.09 -1.87 -9.55
CA ARG A 28 14.14 -2.44 -8.19
C ARG A 28 13.17 -3.61 -8.02
N ARG A 29 11.97 -3.53 -8.58
CA ARG A 29 11.01 -4.64 -8.60
C ARG A 29 11.49 -5.82 -9.45
N ALA A 30 12.15 -5.56 -10.58
CA ALA A 30 12.73 -6.59 -11.42
C ALA A 30 13.89 -7.32 -10.71
N ALA A 31 14.82 -6.59 -10.10
CA ALA A 31 15.93 -7.16 -9.34
C ALA A 31 15.44 -7.98 -8.14
N ARG A 32 14.42 -7.51 -7.40
CA ARG A 32 13.84 -8.27 -6.29
C ARG A 32 13.15 -9.55 -6.76
N ARG A 33 12.47 -9.53 -7.91
CA ARG A 33 11.89 -10.74 -8.51
C ARG A 33 12.96 -11.73 -8.96
N GLU A 34 14.11 -11.25 -9.44
CA GLU A 34 15.24 -12.10 -9.83
C GLU A 34 15.88 -12.77 -8.61
N GLN A 35 16.14 -12.02 -7.53
CA GLN A 35 16.62 -12.58 -6.27
C GLN A 35 15.67 -13.62 -5.66
N LEU A 36 14.36 -13.36 -5.71
CA LEU A 36 13.36 -14.34 -5.27
C LEU A 36 13.36 -15.58 -6.19
N ARG A 37 13.52 -15.40 -7.50
CA ARG A 37 13.63 -16.52 -8.45
C ARG A 37 14.86 -17.38 -8.20
N ASP A 38 16.01 -16.76 -7.93
CA ASP A 38 17.25 -17.47 -7.59
C ASP A 38 17.10 -18.22 -6.26
N PHE A 39 16.43 -17.59 -5.28
CA PHE A 39 16.17 -18.17 -3.97
C PHE A 39 15.20 -19.36 -4.00
N TYR A 40 14.24 -19.36 -4.93
CA TYR A 40 13.27 -20.44 -5.13
C TYR A 40 13.60 -21.37 -6.32
N GLY A 41 14.73 -21.18 -6.99
CA GLY A 41 15.15 -22.00 -8.14
C GLY A 41 14.23 -21.93 -9.37
N LEU A 42 13.43 -20.87 -9.50
CA LEU A 42 12.47 -20.69 -10.59
C LEU A 42 13.18 -20.14 -11.84
N LYS A 43 13.78 -21.05 -12.63
CA LYS A 43 14.52 -20.72 -13.85
C LYS A 43 13.63 -19.94 -14.85
N ARG A 44 14.23 -18.97 -15.54
CA ARG A 44 13.59 -18.08 -16.51
C ARG A 44 13.27 -18.84 -17.80
N ASP A 45 12.02 -19.24 -17.98
CA ASP A 45 11.51 -19.76 -19.25
C ASP A 45 11.53 -18.64 -20.31
N GLY A 46 12.54 -18.61 -21.19
CA GLY A 46 12.55 -17.65 -22.30
C GLY A 46 13.88 -17.23 -22.94
N ALA A 47 14.93 -18.06 -22.94
CA ALA A 47 16.11 -17.82 -23.79
C ALA A 47 16.72 -19.16 -24.29
N THR A 48 16.50 -19.44 -25.58
CA THR A 48 17.09 -20.50 -26.44
C THR A 48 18.61 -20.25 -26.59
N SER A 49 19.57 -21.19 -26.60
CA SER A 49 19.75 -22.54 -27.21
C SER A 49 21.04 -23.22 -26.64
N PRO A 50 21.49 -24.46 -26.98
CA PRO A 50 20.87 -25.55 -27.77
C PRO A 50 20.83 -26.96 -27.06
N GLY A 51 19.66 -27.59 -27.11
CA GLY A 51 19.36 -29.05 -27.30
C GLY A 51 19.92 -30.18 -26.38
N PRO A 52 19.24 -31.36 -26.32
CA PRO A 52 17.82 -31.67 -26.61
C PRO A 52 17.10 -32.32 -25.40
N ALA A 53 15.96 -31.79 -24.94
CA ALA A 53 14.58 -32.03 -25.41
C ALA A 53 13.93 -33.28 -24.75
N SER A 54 12.66 -33.34 -24.34
CA SER A 54 11.56 -32.38 -24.16
C SER A 54 10.45 -33.14 -23.42
N ALA A 55 9.74 -32.48 -22.51
CA ALA A 55 8.40 -32.90 -22.11
C ALA A 55 7.39 -32.56 -23.22
N PRO A 56 6.33 -33.37 -23.43
CA PRO A 56 5.15 -32.90 -24.12
C PRO A 56 3.89 -32.96 -23.23
N SER A 57 3.16 -31.85 -23.20
CA SER A 57 1.73 -31.82 -22.89
C SER A 57 0.92 -32.08 -24.17
N THR A 58 -0.18 -32.82 -24.02
CA THR A 58 -1.21 -33.23 -25.00
C THR A 58 -1.80 -32.05 -25.79
N PRO A 59 -2.16 -32.19 -27.09
CA PRO A 59 -3.53 -32.60 -27.46
C PRO A 59 -3.70 -33.35 -28.81
N GLY A 60 -4.79 -34.14 -28.94
CA GLY A 60 -5.64 -34.18 -30.14
C GLY A 60 -5.21 -34.98 -31.39
N GLY A 61 -5.84 -36.15 -31.58
CA GLY A 61 -6.64 -36.46 -32.79
C GLY A 61 -5.96 -36.80 -34.12
N ASN A 62 -6.04 -38.09 -34.47
CA ASN A 62 -6.06 -38.69 -35.81
C ASN A 62 -4.80 -38.62 -36.70
N THR A 63 -4.13 -39.77 -36.86
CA THR A 63 -3.87 -40.36 -38.20
C THR A 63 -3.74 -41.88 -38.08
N ALA A 64 -4.61 -42.60 -38.78
CA ALA A 64 -4.60 -44.05 -38.94
C ALA A 64 -3.48 -44.50 -39.90
N GLY A 65 -2.91 -45.69 -39.64
CA GLY A 65 -1.96 -46.42 -40.51
C GLY A 65 -1.14 -47.41 -39.68
N SER A 66 -1.62 -48.63 -39.43
CA SER A 66 -1.42 -49.86 -40.21
C SER A 66 0.00 -50.47 -40.08
N GLY A 67 0.08 -51.69 -39.50
CA GLY A 67 1.24 -52.58 -39.69
C GLY A 67 1.62 -53.53 -38.54
N ASN A 68 0.95 -54.69 -38.46
CA ASN A 68 1.43 -56.02 -38.01
C ASN A 68 2.20 -56.24 -36.69
N GLY A 69 1.52 -56.92 -35.74
CA GLY A 69 1.92 -58.30 -35.40
C GLY A 69 2.93 -58.56 -34.28
N ALA A 70 2.54 -58.38 -33.01
CA ALA A 70 2.84 -59.32 -31.92
C ALA A 70 2.12 -58.88 -30.64
N ARG A 71 1.38 -59.81 -30.03
CA ARG A 71 0.63 -59.62 -28.79
C ARG A 71 1.59 -59.26 -27.63
N ARG A 72 1.66 -57.99 -27.23
CA ARG A 72 2.02 -57.61 -25.87
C ARG A 72 0.80 -56.98 -25.22
N LYS A 73 0.26 -57.66 -24.20
CA LYS A 73 -0.81 -57.13 -23.35
C LYS A 73 -0.36 -55.75 -22.82
N PRO A 74 -1.23 -54.74 -22.75
CA PRO A 74 -0.91 -53.51 -22.04
C PRO A 74 -0.76 -53.88 -20.55
N ARG A 75 0.47 -53.83 -20.02
CA ARG A 75 0.68 -53.91 -18.56
C ARG A 75 0.04 -52.66 -17.98
N ARG A 76 -1.12 -52.83 -17.35
CA ARG A 76 -1.67 -51.86 -16.41
C ARG A 76 -0.76 -51.90 -15.18
N GLY A 77 0.04 -50.87 -14.99
CA GLY A 77 1.03 -50.76 -13.91
C GLY A 77 2.38 -50.43 -14.53
N GLY A 78 2.89 -49.24 -14.19
CA GLY A 78 4.11 -48.65 -14.76
C GLY A 78 5.32 -49.59 -14.75
N ASP A 79 6.31 -49.27 -15.59
CA ASP A 79 7.47 -50.12 -15.77
C ASP A 79 8.23 -50.26 -14.44
N ALA A 80 8.36 -51.51 -13.95
CA ALA A 80 9.06 -51.83 -12.71
C ALA A 80 10.58 -51.61 -12.82
N LEU A 81 11.09 -51.48 -14.04
CA LEU A 81 12.49 -51.25 -14.39
C LEU A 81 12.83 -49.76 -14.59
N ASP A 82 11.83 -48.86 -14.62
CA ASP A 82 12.06 -47.43 -14.81
C ASP A 82 12.27 -46.74 -13.46
N LEU A 83 13.43 -46.11 -13.28
CA LEU A 83 13.83 -45.38 -12.07
C LEU A 83 12.89 -44.20 -11.74
N THR A 84 12.15 -43.69 -12.72
CA THR A 84 11.22 -42.56 -12.56
C THR A 84 9.77 -43.00 -12.34
N SER A 85 9.48 -44.29 -12.50
CA SER A 85 8.14 -44.85 -12.37
C SER A 85 7.74 -45.01 -10.89
N PRO A 86 6.50 -44.68 -10.51
CA PRO A 86 6.00 -44.89 -9.16
C PRO A 86 5.88 -46.38 -8.76
N HIS A 87 6.02 -47.30 -9.72
CA HIS A 87 6.00 -48.75 -9.50
C HIS A 87 7.39 -49.39 -9.60
N PHE A 88 8.46 -48.59 -9.49
CA PHE A 88 9.83 -49.06 -9.53
C PHE A 88 10.10 -50.15 -8.46
N SER A 89 10.64 -51.28 -8.89
CA SER A 89 11.09 -52.37 -8.01
C SER A 89 12.62 -52.46 -8.05
N PRO A 90 13.32 -52.05 -6.97
CA PRO A 90 14.78 -52.06 -6.94
C PRO A 90 15.38 -53.44 -7.20
N SER A 91 14.73 -54.48 -6.68
CA SER A 91 15.19 -55.87 -6.83
C SER A 91 15.12 -56.34 -8.28
N GLU A 92 14.02 -56.07 -8.99
CA GLU A 92 13.89 -56.47 -10.40
C GLU A 92 14.85 -55.69 -11.30
N TYR A 93 15.05 -54.39 -11.03
CA TYR A 93 16.01 -53.56 -11.75
C TYR A 93 17.46 -54.02 -11.55
N TYR A 94 17.83 -54.37 -10.33
CA TYR A 94 19.17 -54.84 -10.00
C TYR A 94 19.50 -56.20 -10.65
N GLU A 95 18.56 -57.15 -10.58
CA GLU A 95 18.71 -58.45 -11.23
C GLU A 95 18.82 -58.32 -12.75
N ASP A 96 18.03 -57.44 -13.37
CA ASP A 96 18.11 -57.15 -14.81
C ASP A 96 19.43 -56.47 -15.19
N LEU A 97 19.91 -55.56 -14.35
CA LEU A 97 21.17 -54.83 -14.57
C LEU A 97 22.38 -55.76 -14.48
N ILE A 98 22.44 -56.66 -13.51
CA ILE A 98 23.54 -57.64 -13.39
C ILE A 98 23.49 -58.69 -14.50
N ALA A 99 22.30 -59.10 -14.92
CA ALA A 99 22.15 -60.10 -15.99
C ALA A 99 22.58 -59.57 -17.37
N LYS A 100 22.49 -58.25 -17.60
CA LYS A 100 22.72 -57.65 -18.93
C LYS A 100 23.97 -56.78 -19.03
N ALA A 101 24.38 -56.12 -17.95
CA ALA A 101 25.48 -55.16 -17.97
C ALA A 101 26.83 -55.82 -17.70
N SER A 102 27.86 -55.32 -18.38
CA SER A 102 29.25 -55.65 -18.08
C SER A 102 29.73 -54.95 -16.80
N LEU A 103 30.82 -55.46 -16.20
CA LEU A 103 31.38 -54.87 -14.98
C LEU A 103 31.71 -53.37 -15.11
N ALA A 104 32.20 -52.94 -16.28
CA ALA A 104 32.52 -51.55 -16.55
C ALA A 104 31.26 -50.66 -16.57
N GLU A 105 30.17 -51.14 -17.15
CA GLU A 105 28.87 -50.46 -17.15
C GLU A 105 28.29 -50.42 -15.74
N LEU A 106 28.45 -51.50 -14.97
CA LEU A 106 28.00 -51.54 -13.58
C LEU A 106 28.73 -50.48 -12.74
N MET A 107 30.06 -50.40 -12.82
CA MET A 107 30.85 -49.37 -12.13
C MET A 107 30.46 -47.95 -12.57
N GLY A 108 30.24 -47.72 -13.87
CA GLY A 108 29.76 -46.44 -14.38
C GLY A 108 28.40 -46.07 -13.81
N SER A 109 27.46 -47.03 -13.80
CA SER A 109 26.12 -46.83 -13.23
C SER A 109 26.18 -46.51 -11.73
N THR A 110 27.00 -47.23 -10.94
CA THR A 110 27.21 -46.96 -9.51
C THR A 110 27.80 -45.57 -9.28
N SER A 111 28.77 -45.13 -10.09
CA SER A 111 29.35 -43.79 -10.03
C SER A 111 28.28 -42.70 -10.25
N VAL A 112 27.45 -42.85 -11.28
CA VAL A 112 26.38 -41.90 -11.60
C VAL A 112 25.33 -41.89 -10.49
N LEU A 113 24.88 -43.06 -10.03
CA LEU A 113 23.90 -43.18 -8.96
C LEU A 113 24.41 -42.55 -7.66
N ALA A 114 25.68 -42.77 -7.31
CA ALA A 114 26.30 -42.17 -6.13
C ALA A 114 26.33 -40.64 -6.22
N ALA A 115 26.67 -40.09 -7.40
CA ALA A 115 26.63 -38.65 -7.64
C ALA A 115 25.20 -38.10 -7.52
N ASP A 116 24.21 -38.79 -8.09
CA ASP A 116 22.81 -38.37 -8.05
C ASP A 116 22.21 -38.46 -6.64
N VAL A 117 22.55 -39.50 -5.87
CA VAL A 117 22.17 -39.60 -4.44
C VAL A 117 22.77 -38.43 -3.65
N GLY A 118 24.03 -38.08 -3.89
CA GLY A 118 24.67 -36.92 -3.26
C GLY A 118 23.98 -35.59 -3.61
N ARG A 119 23.64 -35.38 -4.89
CA ARG A 119 22.89 -34.20 -5.36
C ARG A 119 21.50 -34.15 -4.76
N LEU A 120 20.77 -35.27 -4.76
CA LEU A 120 19.42 -35.36 -4.20
C LEU A 120 19.43 -35.07 -2.70
N HIS A 121 20.43 -35.60 -1.97
CA HIS A 121 20.61 -35.32 -0.56
C HIS A 121 20.89 -33.82 -0.31
N SER A 122 21.78 -33.21 -1.08
CA SER A 122 22.08 -31.78 -1.01
C SER A 122 20.85 -30.92 -1.34
N SER A 123 20.08 -31.29 -2.37
CA SER A 123 18.85 -30.60 -2.77
C SER A 123 17.78 -30.70 -1.69
N ARG A 124 17.60 -31.90 -1.10
CA ARG A 124 16.67 -32.10 0.02
C ARG A 124 17.07 -31.26 1.21
N HIS A 125 18.36 -31.27 1.59
CA HIS A 125 18.85 -30.49 2.71
C HIS A 125 18.65 -29.00 2.47
N THR A 126 18.99 -28.51 1.27
CA THR A 126 18.76 -27.12 0.88
C THR A 126 17.29 -26.76 0.97
N LEU A 127 16.38 -27.59 0.43
CA LEU A 127 14.95 -27.34 0.50
C LEU A 127 14.42 -27.32 1.94
N VAL A 128 14.81 -28.30 2.76
CA VAL A 128 14.40 -28.43 4.16
C VAL A 128 14.88 -27.23 4.97
N TYR A 129 16.15 -26.85 4.87
CA TYR A 129 16.70 -25.68 5.58
C TYR A 129 16.09 -24.38 5.07
N ASN A 130 15.90 -24.26 3.76
CA ASN A 130 15.28 -23.07 3.17
C ASN A 130 13.83 -22.92 3.69
N HIS A 131 13.05 -24.00 3.68
CA HIS A 131 11.70 -23.96 4.18
C HIS A 131 11.64 -23.75 5.71
N HIS A 132 12.51 -24.41 6.49
CA HIS A 132 12.53 -24.25 7.94
C HIS A 132 12.86 -22.83 8.38
N HIS A 133 13.89 -22.21 7.80
CA HIS A 133 14.21 -20.83 8.18
C HIS A 133 13.13 -19.85 7.69
N GLN A 134 12.50 -20.09 6.54
CA GLN A 134 11.35 -19.30 6.09
C GLN A 134 10.17 -19.41 7.05
N LEU A 135 9.81 -20.63 7.47
CA LEU A 135 8.73 -20.85 8.44
C LEU A 135 9.04 -20.19 9.79
N PHE A 136 10.29 -20.30 10.25
CA PHE A 136 10.72 -19.67 11.49
C PHE A 136 10.66 -18.14 11.40
N SER A 137 11.20 -17.56 10.32
CA SER A 137 11.14 -16.11 10.07
C SER A 137 9.70 -15.61 9.91
N ALA A 138 8.83 -16.37 9.23
CA ALA A 138 7.40 -16.06 9.15
C ALA A 138 6.75 -16.11 10.54
N GLY A 139 7.10 -17.10 11.35
CA GLY A 139 6.70 -17.22 12.76
C GLY A 139 7.10 -16.00 13.58
N ASP A 140 8.34 -15.55 13.49
CA ASP A 140 8.83 -14.34 14.16
C ASP A 140 8.06 -13.09 13.70
N THR A 141 7.77 -12.98 12.41
CA THR A 141 7.02 -11.86 11.85
C THR A 141 5.57 -11.86 12.36
N ILE A 142 4.94 -13.03 12.43
CA ILE A 142 3.60 -13.21 13.00
C ILE A 142 3.60 -12.87 14.48
N ALA A 143 4.62 -13.29 15.24
CA ALA A 143 4.76 -12.95 16.66
C ALA A 143 4.90 -11.43 16.85
N GLN A 144 5.77 -10.77 16.07
CA GLN A 144 5.90 -9.32 16.09
C GLN A 144 4.59 -8.62 15.73
N LEU A 145 3.88 -9.10 14.70
CA LEU A 145 2.59 -8.55 14.32
C LEU A 145 1.57 -8.72 15.45
N ASN A 146 1.51 -9.89 16.09
CA ASN A 146 0.61 -10.16 17.20
C ASN A 146 0.91 -9.25 18.40
N THR A 147 2.17 -8.95 18.69
CA THR A 147 2.52 -7.96 19.74
C THR A 147 2.15 -6.52 19.40
N ARG A 148 2.18 -6.13 18.11
CA ARG A 148 1.87 -4.77 17.65
C ARG A 148 0.37 -4.52 17.42
N THR A 149 -0.40 -5.54 17.05
CA THR A 149 -1.84 -5.45 16.86
C THR A 149 -2.60 -4.83 18.04
N PRO A 150 -2.38 -5.22 19.32
CA PRO A 150 -3.08 -4.59 20.44
C PRO A 150 -2.71 -3.10 20.61
N GLN A 151 -1.48 -2.71 20.30
CA GLN A 151 -1.07 -1.30 20.30
C GLN A 151 -1.81 -0.51 19.22
N LEU A 152 -1.92 -1.07 18.01
CA LEU A 152 -2.68 -0.44 16.91
C LEU A 152 -4.16 -0.32 17.25
N LEU A 153 -4.77 -1.34 17.87
CA LEU A 153 -6.15 -1.26 18.33
C LEU A 153 -6.33 -0.14 19.36
N SER A 154 -5.41 -0.02 20.33
CA SER A 154 -5.43 1.06 21.32
C SER A 154 -5.31 2.46 20.70
N ILE A 155 -4.46 2.62 19.67
CA ILE A 155 -4.34 3.88 18.94
C ILE A 155 -5.64 4.21 18.20
N VAL A 156 -6.26 3.22 17.55
CA VAL A 156 -7.54 3.41 16.85
C VAL A 156 -8.66 3.80 17.81
N THR A 157 -8.74 3.16 18.99
CA THR A 157 -9.74 3.54 20.00
C THR A 157 -9.49 4.96 20.52
N SER A 158 -8.23 5.35 20.74
CA SER A 158 -7.90 6.73 21.16
C SER A 158 -8.22 7.75 20.07
N LEU A 159 -8.01 7.43 18.79
CA LEU A 159 -8.42 8.28 17.68
C LEU A 159 -9.95 8.44 17.64
N GLN A 160 -10.71 7.35 17.82
CA GLN A 160 -12.17 7.41 17.87
C GLN A 160 -12.67 8.30 19.01
N GLU A 161 -12.07 8.19 20.19
CA GLU A 161 -12.37 9.05 21.34
C GLU A 161 -12.08 10.53 21.02
N ARG A 162 -10.87 10.83 20.52
CA ARG A 162 -10.51 12.20 20.12
C ARG A 162 -11.42 12.77 19.03
N PHE A 163 -11.85 11.95 18.06
CA PHE A 163 -12.81 12.40 17.04
C PHE A 163 -14.19 12.68 17.64
N SER A 164 -14.63 11.89 18.61
CA SER A 164 -15.86 12.18 19.35
C SER A 164 -15.75 13.50 20.13
N ASP A 165 -14.64 13.72 20.83
CA ASP A 165 -14.39 14.96 21.56
C ASP A 165 -14.37 16.19 20.64
N ILE A 166 -13.69 16.08 19.49
CA ILE A 166 -13.66 17.15 18.48
C ILE A 166 -15.07 17.40 17.92
N SER A 167 -15.85 16.36 17.67
CA SER A 167 -17.24 16.53 17.20
C SER A 167 -18.10 17.24 18.24
N GLN A 168 -18.01 16.86 19.51
CA GLN A 168 -18.73 17.52 20.60
C GLN A 168 -18.29 18.98 20.74
N LEU A 169 -16.98 19.26 20.62
CA LEU A 169 -16.46 20.60 20.69
C LEU A 169 -16.90 21.44 19.49
N ALA A 170 -16.88 20.88 18.28
CA ALA A 170 -17.40 21.52 17.08
C ALA A 170 -18.89 21.86 17.21
N ASP A 171 -19.70 20.93 17.74
CA ASP A 171 -21.13 21.17 17.98
C ASP A 171 -21.34 22.29 19.02
N SER A 172 -20.56 22.32 20.10
CA SER A 172 -20.64 23.39 21.10
C SER A 172 -20.22 24.76 20.56
N VAL A 173 -19.19 24.83 19.70
CA VAL A 173 -18.78 26.06 19.03
C VAL A 173 -19.82 26.51 18.01
N ALA A 174 -20.40 25.59 17.24
CA ALA A 174 -21.47 25.91 16.30
C ALA A 174 -22.75 26.41 17.01
N LEU A 175 -23.02 25.94 18.23
CA LEU A 175 -24.10 26.46 19.08
C LEU A 175 -23.77 27.84 19.66
N ALA A 176 -22.52 28.09 20.04
CA ALA A 176 -22.08 29.40 20.53
C ALA A 176 -22.13 30.49 19.44
N ASP A 177 -21.82 30.15 18.19
CA ASP A 177 -21.89 31.06 17.03
C ASP A 177 -23.34 31.40 16.62
N LYS A 178 -24.32 30.60 17.06
CA LYS A 178 -25.76 30.83 16.81
C LYS A 178 -26.50 31.59 17.91
N ALA A 179 -25.81 32.09 18.92
CA ALA A 179 -26.40 33.11 19.78
C ALA A 179 -26.51 34.41 18.96
N PRO A 180 -27.71 35.00 18.78
CA PRO A 180 -27.83 36.27 18.09
C PRO A 180 -27.27 37.36 19.01
N VAL A 181 -25.95 37.57 18.96
CA VAL A 181 -25.35 38.82 19.40
C VAL A 181 -25.97 39.86 18.48
N GLY A 182 -26.92 40.64 19.00
CA GLY A 182 -27.61 41.64 18.21
C GLY A 182 -26.58 42.51 17.51
N ASP A 183 -26.84 42.89 16.26
CA ASP A 183 -25.89 43.69 15.47
C ASP A 183 -25.40 44.94 16.23
N GLY A 184 -26.19 45.45 17.18
CA GLY A 184 -25.80 46.51 18.10
C GLY A 184 -24.74 46.15 19.15
N ASP A 185 -24.78 44.95 19.74
CA ASP A 185 -23.74 44.50 20.69
C ASP A 185 -22.42 44.23 19.97
N ARG A 186 -22.50 43.73 18.74
CA ARG A 186 -21.35 43.54 17.86
C ARG A 186 -20.73 44.89 17.45
N ALA A 187 -21.56 45.87 17.06
CA ALA A 187 -21.08 47.21 16.72
C ALA A 187 -20.40 47.89 17.92
N ARG A 188 -20.96 47.76 19.13
CA ARG A 188 -20.36 48.30 20.36
C ARG A 188 -19.01 47.64 20.70
N ALA A 189 -18.90 46.32 20.54
CA ALA A 189 -17.64 45.61 20.77
C ALA A 189 -16.54 46.03 19.79
N VAL A 190 -16.88 46.20 18.50
CA VAL A 190 -15.94 46.69 17.47
C VAL A 190 -15.50 48.12 17.77
N ALA A 191 -16.42 49.00 18.16
CA ALA A 191 -16.10 50.39 18.52
C ALA A 191 -15.17 50.46 19.74
N ALA A 192 -15.43 49.66 20.79
CA ALA A 192 -14.61 49.62 22.00
C ALA A 192 -13.19 49.07 21.73
N GLN A 193 -13.07 48.00 20.93
CA GLN A 193 -11.77 47.45 20.54
C GLN A 193 -10.99 48.42 19.65
N GLY A 194 -11.67 49.13 18.75
CA GLY A 194 -11.08 50.17 17.90
C GLY A 194 -10.52 51.34 18.71
N LEU A 195 -11.28 51.82 19.71
CA LEU A 195 -10.85 52.90 20.60
C LEU A 195 -9.61 52.50 21.40
N GLU A 196 -9.62 51.29 21.97
CA GLU A 196 -8.50 50.80 22.78
C GLU A 196 -7.24 50.61 21.93
N ARG A 197 -7.39 50.10 20.70
CA ARG A 197 -6.27 50.02 19.76
C ARG A 197 -5.68 51.40 19.45
N VAL A 198 -6.52 52.40 19.20
CA VAL A 198 -6.10 53.78 18.95
C VAL A 198 -5.37 54.36 20.16
N ARG A 199 -5.88 54.16 21.38
CA ARG A 199 -5.19 54.56 22.61
C ARG A 199 -3.82 53.92 22.75
N LEU A 200 -3.70 52.63 22.45
CA LEU A 200 -2.41 51.92 22.49
C LEU A 200 -1.42 52.44 21.44
N MET A 201 -1.88 52.78 20.23
CA MET A 201 -1.01 53.37 19.18
C MET A 201 -0.52 54.77 19.55
N VAL A 202 -1.36 55.59 20.18
CA VAL A 202 -0.96 56.91 20.71
C VAL A 202 0.03 56.78 21.87
N LEU A 203 -0.14 55.77 22.72
CA LEU A 203 0.76 55.50 23.84
C LEU A 203 2.10 54.93 23.37
N ALA A 204 2.10 54.17 22.27
CA ALA A 204 3.29 53.66 21.59
C ALA A 204 4.06 54.73 20.79
N GLY A 205 3.49 55.94 20.61
CA GLY A 205 4.12 57.03 19.87
C GLY A 205 4.18 56.81 18.35
N GLU A 206 3.23 56.05 17.81
CA GLU A 206 3.12 55.83 16.36
C GLU A 206 2.71 57.11 15.62
N ASP A 207 3.07 57.19 14.33
CA ASP A 207 2.79 58.35 13.49
C ASP A 207 1.30 58.74 13.50
N ALA A 208 1.01 60.04 13.64
CA ALA A 208 -0.35 60.57 13.73
C ALA A 208 -1.24 60.19 12.53
N ASP A 209 -0.64 59.98 11.36
CA ASP A 209 -1.34 59.54 10.15
C ASP A 209 -1.75 58.06 10.21
N ALA A 210 -0.96 57.21 10.88
CA ALA A 210 -1.29 55.81 11.10
C ALA A 210 -2.45 55.65 12.09
N VAL A 211 -2.47 56.49 13.15
CA VAL A 211 -3.55 56.55 14.13
C VAL A 211 -4.86 56.99 13.49
N LYS A 212 -4.84 58.02 12.65
CA LYS A 212 -6.00 58.47 11.86
C LYS A 212 -6.51 57.39 10.91
N ALA A 213 -5.62 56.80 10.11
CA ALA A 213 -5.99 55.76 9.15
C ALA A 213 -6.56 54.50 9.84
N ALA A 214 -6.10 54.18 11.06
CA ALA A 214 -6.66 53.08 11.82
C ALA A 214 -8.06 53.40 12.36
N TRP A 215 -8.29 54.63 12.82
CA TRP A 215 -9.61 55.07 13.27
C TRP A 215 -10.62 55.19 12.12
N GLU A 216 -10.21 55.67 10.95
CA GLU A 216 -11.08 55.74 9.76
C GLU A 216 -11.55 54.35 9.30
N ARG A 217 -10.71 53.31 9.44
CA ARG A 217 -11.12 51.92 9.15
C ARG A 217 -12.21 51.44 10.11
N VAL A 218 -12.06 51.74 11.40
CA VAL A 218 -13.07 51.41 12.43
C VAL A 218 -14.38 52.16 12.16
N GLU A 219 -14.31 53.44 11.78
CA GLU A 219 -15.50 54.23 11.45
C GLU A 219 -16.20 53.71 10.18
N ALA A 220 -15.44 53.25 9.17
CA ALA A 220 -15.99 52.64 7.97
C ALA A 220 -16.69 51.31 8.27
N GLU A 221 -16.12 50.49 9.16
CA GLU A 221 -16.76 49.26 9.63
C GLU A 221 -18.04 49.55 10.42
N LEU A 222 -18.04 50.58 11.28
CA LEU A 222 -19.21 50.98 12.07
C LEU A 222 -20.36 51.55 11.22
N LYS A 223 -20.07 52.25 10.12
CA LYS A 223 -21.09 52.70 9.15
C LYS A 223 -21.86 51.54 8.52
N GLY A 224 -21.29 50.34 8.50
CA GLY A 224 -21.96 49.12 8.03
C GLY A 224 -23.05 48.59 8.98
N PHE A 225 -23.03 48.98 10.26
CA PHE A 225 -23.95 48.47 11.29
C PHE A 225 -25.20 49.34 11.53
N GLY A 226 -25.33 50.49 10.87
CA GLY A 226 -26.47 51.39 11.02
C GLY A 226 -26.44 52.25 12.30
N ASP A 227 -27.54 52.95 12.58
CA ASP A 227 -27.67 53.85 13.73
C ASP A 227 -27.97 53.05 15.00
N VAL A 228 -26.94 52.73 15.79
CA VAL A 228 -27.06 52.00 17.06
C VAL A 228 -26.87 52.98 18.21
N GLU A 229 -27.89 53.09 19.06
CA GLU A 229 -27.91 53.96 20.23
C GLU A 229 -26.68 53.71 21.13
N GLY A 230 -25.91 54.77 21.41
CA GLY A 230 -24.70 54.73 22.25
C GLY A 230 -23.36 54.60 21.49
N LEU A 231 -23.36 54.35 20.18
CA LEU A 231 -22.14 54.41 19.36
C LEU A 231 -21.58 55.84 19.24
N ASP A 232 -22.44 56.85 19.23
CA ASP A 232 -22.06 58.25 19.06
C ASP A 232 -21.09 58.74 20.15
N GLY A 233 -21.23 58.25 21.38
CA GLY A 233 -20.33 58.56 22.48
C GLY A 233 -18.92 58.01 22.24
N ILE A 234 -18.82 56.75 21.80
CA ILE A 234 -17.54 56.09 21.50
C ILE A 234 -16.89 56.71 20.26
N LEU A 235 -17.70 57.12 19.27
CA LEU A 235 -17.23 57.81 18.07
C LEU A 235 -16.67 59.21 18.38
N ALA A 236 -17.31 59.95 19.30
CA ALA A 236 -16.82 61.25 19.75
C ALA A 236 -15.49 61.12 20.51
N GLU A 237 -15.41 60.14 21.40
CA GLU A 237 -14.20 59.88 22.19
C GLU A 237 -13.01 59.46 21.31
N GLY A 238 -13.22 58.59 20.31
CA GLY A 238 -12.14 58.22 19.41
C GLY A 238 -11.66 59.37 18.51
N ARG A 239 -12.55 60.27 18.09
CA ARG A 239 -12.16 61.52 17.39
C ARG A 239 -11.34 62.46 18.28
N GLU A 240 -11.61 62.49 19.58
CA GLU A 240 -10.81 63.25 20.55
C GLU A 240 -9.43 62.65 20.72
N VAL A 241 -9.31 61.32 20.88
CA VAL A 241 -8.00 60.66 21.00
C VAL A 241 -7.15 60.86 19.74
N VAL A 242 -7.76 60.81 18.56
CA VAL A 242 -7.08 61.08 17.28
C VAL A 242 -6.65 62.55 17.14
N SER A 243 -7.45 63.51 17.64
CA SER A 243 -7.08 64.93 17.61
C SER A 243 -5.96 65.26 18.58
N VAL A 244 -5.95 64.63 19.77
CA VAL A 244 -4.87 64.73 20.75
C VAL A 244 -3.57 64.11 20.20
N ALA A 245 -3.67 63.00 19.47
CA ALA A 245 -2.52 62.40 18.79
C ALA A 245 -1.95 63.29 17.67
N ALA A 246 -2.81 64.07 16.99
CA ALA A 246 -2.39 64.99 15.93
C ALA A 246 -1.82 66.32 16.44
N ALA A 247 -2.04 66.65 17.71
CA ALA A 247 -1.54 67.87 18.35
C ALA A 247 -0.17 67.69 19.03
N LYS A 248 0.34 66.45 19.08
CA LYS A 248 1.58 66.06 19.75
C LYS A 248 2.67 65.76 18.72
#